data_AF-A0A927A1N5-F1
#
_entry.id   AF-A0A927A1N5-F1
#
_cell.length_a   1.000
_cell.length_b   1.000
_cell.length_c   1.000
_cell.angle_alpha   90.00
_cell.angle_beta   90.00
_cell.angle_gamma   90.00
#
_symmetry.space_group_name_H-M   'P 1'
#
loop_
_entity.id
_entity.type
_entity.pdbx_description
1 polymer ?
#
loop_
_entity_poly.entity_id
_entity_poly.type
_entity_poly.pdbx_seq_one_letter_code
_entity_poly.pdbx_strand_id
1 'polypeptide(L)'
;MTTKSGIDNSVFSEILDRCNKANLQTEQINPATISDGIIVKLKAGRDTKNLTIKDVDIAKLLLSIPFENIHSISKYQAFYSPEDSYIEASIRFGGGNLLGSLATKTFYNRLRSALKIPTVSHDEDSEEFDPKHEISDESRIKIKFSEDQTENIKLSIGSSTNIFSVLEAIRLPESSLLKRIKLPEVLTFRIDGVDVSRHDYAQNILEKVANAVFFQLDMLTGISMYLSIEKDTQNKYSRYRKNYLVFHTYEYDTDAMSLYWYASTAKEMPLLQYLGYYQVIEFYFPKFSAQKASELIKRTFKDPSFHQNTDGKVHGLIEELKPLLKDKDYEINEQEALKAAIEHSLSNQELINFFKEYPERTDFFKTKYKEITSEKISVESQNADIINETANRIYKIRCKIVHTKSSQKSSKPDIILPFSKEAQKLGYDIELVQFIARKVLIACSKPLTL
;
A
#
# COMPACT_ATOMS: atom_id res chain seq x y z
N MET A 1 14.15 -42.70 -18.78
CA MET A 1 14.29 -41.72 -17.68
C MET A 1 15.68 -41.09 -17.80
N THR A 2 15.88 -40.11 -18.71
CA THR A 2 17.21 -39.49 -18.91
C THR A 2 17.16 -38.22 -19.80
N THR A 3 16.19 -37.32 -19.62
CA THR A 3 16.12 -36.10 -20.49
C THR A 3 15.55 -34.81 -19.86
N LYS A 4 15.10 -34.78 -18.59
CA LYS A 4 14.63 -33.52 -17.97
C LYS A 4 15.78 -32.61 -17.50
N SER A 5 16.79 -33.15 -16.82
CA SER A 5 17.86 -32.33 -16.22
C SER A 5 18.77 -31.60 -17.22
N GLY A 6 18.86 -32.08 -18.48
CA GLY A 6 19.70 -31.46 -19.51
C GLY A 6 19.05 -30.25 -20.19
N ILE A 7 17.74 -30.29 -20.38
CA ILE A 7 16.98 -29.19 -21.01
C ILE A 7 16.85 -28.02 -20.04
N ASP A 8 16.58 -28.32 -18.77
CA ASP A 8 16.38 -27.32 -17.73
C ASP A 8 17.65 -26.46 -17.56
N ASN A 9 18.84 -27.07 -17.55
CA ASN A 9 20.11 -26.35 -17.43
C ASN A 9 20.44 -25.45 -18.63
N SER A 10 20.05 -25.85 -19.86
CA SER A 10 20.34 -25.09 -21.08
C SER A 10 19.60 -23.74 -21.13
N VAL A 11 18.36 -23.69 -20.63
CA VAL A 11 17.54 -22.47 -20.65
C VAL A 11 18.09 -21.44 -19.65
N PHE A 12 18.45 -21.89 -18.44
CA PHE A 12 19.02 -21.00 -17.44
C PHE A 12 20.41 -20.48 -17.84
N SER A 13 21.24 -21.29 -18.53
CA SER A 13 22.53 -20.82 -19.04
C SER A 13 22.38 -19.72 -20.09
N GLU A 14 21.37 -19.81 -20.96
CA GLU A 14 21.12 -18.77 -21.96
C GLU A 14 20.73 -17.43 -21.31
N ILE A 15 19.92 -17.46 -20.25
CA ILE A 15 19.58 -16.24 -19.48
C ILE A 15 20.84 -15.63 -18.87
N LEU A 16 21.72 -16.44 -18.28
CA LEU A 16 22.98 -15.95 -17.72
C LEU A 16 23.87 -15.32 -18.80
N ASP A 17 23.96 -15.92 -19.98
CA ASP A 17 24.73 -15.38 -21.10
C ASP A 17 24.19 -14.02 -21.58
N ARG A 18 22.87 -13.87 -21.69
CA ARG A 18 22.24 -12.58 -22.01
C ARG A 18 22.47 -11.55 -20.92
N CYS A 19 22.36 -11.94 -19.64
CA CYS A 19 22.65 -11.06 -18.51
C CYS A 19 24.11 -10.59 -18.49
N ASN A 20 25.06 -11.48 -18.76
CA ASN A 20 26.49 -11.17 -18.82
C ASN A 20 26.78 -10.17 -19.94
N LYS A 21 26.22 -10.37 -21.14
CA LYS A 21 26.36 -9.43 -22.27
C LYS A 21 25.80 -8.05 -21.94
N ALA A 22 24.68 -8.00 -21.20
CA ALA A 22 23.99 -6.77 -20.81
C ALA A 22 24.52 -6.11 -19.52
N ASN A 23 25.55 -6.69 -18.89
CA ASN A 23 26.06 -6.28 -17.58
C ASN A 23 24.96 -6.19 -16.51
N LEU A 24 24.07 -7.20 -16.46
CA LEU A 24 23.07 -7.36 -15.41
C LEU A 24 23.62 -8.24 -14.29
N GLN A 25 23.30 -7.90 -13.05
CA GLN A 25 23.67 -8.72 -11.89
C GLN A 25 22.74 -9.95 -11.81
N THR A 26 23.30 -11.10 -11.50
CA THR A 26 22.57 -12.36 -11.35
C THR A 26 23.02 -13.10 -10.10
N GLU A 27 22.10 -13.78 -9.43
CA GLU A 27 22.38 -14.66 -8.30
C GLU A 27 21.72 -16.03 -8.51
N GLN A 28 22.42 -17.12 -8.25
CA GLN A 28 21.81 -18.45 -8.23
C GLN A 28 21.08 -18.65 -6.91
N ILE A 29 19.88 -19.25 -6.96
CA ILE A 29 19.09 -19.53 -5.75
C ILE A 29 19.81 -20.56 -4.87
N ASN A 30 20.41 -21.57 -5.52
CA ASN A 30 21.32 -22.51 -4.88
C ASN A 30 22.70 -22.41 -5.55
N PRO A 31 23.76 -22.05 -4.81
CA PRO A 31 25.12 -21.98 -5.36
C PRO A 31 25.66 -23.31 -5.93
N ALA A 32 25.07 -24.45 -5.54
CA ALA A 32 25.50 -25.76 -6.00
C ALA A 32 24.85 -26.21 -7.32
N THR A 33 23.69 -25.67 -7.68
CA THR A 33 22.84 -26.17 -8.76
C THR A 33 22.02 -25.06 -9.41
N ILE A 34 22.30 -24.78 -10.70
CA ILE A 34 21.56 -23.78 -11.49
C ILE A 34 20.10 -24.18 -11.74
N SER A 35 19.79 -25.48 -11.68
CA SER A 35 18.44 -26.03 -11.86
C SER A 35 17.44 -25.58 -10.81
N ASP A 36 17.92 -25.10 -9.65
CA ASP A 36 17.05 -24.61 -8.57
C ASP A 36 16.55 -23.17 -8.83
N GLY A 37 17.05 -22.55 -9.90
CA GLY A 37 16.62 -21.26 -10.39
C GLY A 37 17.65 -20.15 -10.20
N ILE A 38 17.34 -19.01 -10.81
CA ILE A 38 18.19 -17.83 -10.86
C ILE A 38 17.40 -16.57 -10.49
N ILE A 39 18.09 -15.57 -9.97
CA ILE A 39 17.58 -14.24 -9.70
C ILE A 39 18.27 -13.28 -10.66
N VAL A 40 17.51 -12.66 -11.53
CA VAL A 40 17.99 -11.60 -12.44
C VAL A 40 17.68 -10.25 -11.80
N LYS A 41 18.68 -9.38 -11.66
CA LYS A 41 18.54 -8.05 -11.04
C LYS A 41 18.45 -6.97 -12.12
N LEU A 42 17.23 -6.57 -12.46
CA LEU A 42 16.99 -5.45 -13.37
C LEU A 42 17.42 -4.12 -12.73
N LYS A 43 17.93 -3.20 -13.54
CA LYS A 43 18.35 -1.86 -13.09
C LYS A 43 17.12 -1.03 -12.69
N ALA A 44 17.14 -0.43 -11.51
CA ALA A 44 16.08 0.44 -10.99
C ALA A 44 16.69 1.72 -10.37
N GLY A 45 17.40 2.49 -11.19
CA GLY A 45 18.14 3.66 -10.71
C GLY A 45 19.38 3.23 -9.92
N ARG A 46 19.45 3.61 -8.64
CA ARG A 46 20.49 3.13 -7.71
C ARG A 46 20.17 1.78 -7.08
N ASP A 47 18.92 1.37 -7.17
CA ASP A 47 18.43 0.10 -6.66
C ASP A 47 18.36 -0.93 -7.79
N THR A 48 18.11 -2.18 -7.42
CA THR A 48 17.83 -3.26 -8.36
C THR A 48 16.48 -3.88 -8.06
N LYS A 49 15.85 -4.41 -9.11
CA LYS A 49 14.60 -5.15 -9.01
C LYS A 49 14.85 -6.62 -9.35
N ASN A 50 14.55 -7.50 -8.40
CA ASN A 50 14.80 -8.92 -8.52
C ASN A 50 13.66 -9.61 -9.28
N LEU A 51 14.02 -10.36 -10.32
CA LEU A 51 13.16 -11.32 -11.01
C LEU A 51 13.59 -12.72 -10.59
N THR A 52 12.78 -13.40 -9.80
CA THR A 52 13.08 -14.77 -9.32
C THR A 52 12.49 -15.78 -10.29
N ILE A 53 13.37 -16.58 -10.89
CA ILE A 53 13.02 -17.54 -11.94
C ILE A 53 13.38 -18.93 -11.43
N LYS A 54 12.37 -19.71 -11.05
CA LYS A 54 12.54 -21.06 -10.49
C LYS A 54 12.02 -22.16 -11.40
N ASP A 55 11.28 -21.77 -12.43
CA ASP A 55 10.58 -22.68 -13.32
C ASP A 55 11.04 -22.44 -14.76
N VAL A 56 11.16 -23.54 -15.52
CA VAL A 56 11.70 -23.53 -16.87
C VAL A 56 10.75 -22.85 -17.86
N ASP A 57 9.44 -22.93 -17.64
CA ASP A 57 8.48 -22.23 -18.49
C ASP A 57 8.51 -20.73 -18.22
N ILE A 58 8.73 -20.31 -16.96
CA ILE A 58 9.01 -18.91 -16.62
C ILE A 58 10.31 -18.43 -17.27
N ALA A 59 11.35 -19.27 -17.27
CA ALA A 59 12.62 -18.97 -17.92
C ALA A 59 12.45 -18.78 -19.44
N LYS A 60 11.69 -19.65 -20.11
CA LYS A 60 11.34 -19.49 -21.54
C LYS A 60 10.52 -18.23 -21.80
N LEU A 61 9.57 -17.89 -20.93
CA LEU A 61 8.80 -16.64 -21.04
C LEU A 61 9.73 -15.43 -20.97
N LEU A 62 10.69 -15.41 -20.04
CA LEU A 62 11.65 -14.31 -19.98
C LEU A 62 12.52 -14.24 -21.25
N LEU A 63 12.98 -15.39 -21.77
CA LEU A 63 13.76 -15.42 -23.01
C LEU A 63 12.97 -14.95 -24.23
N SER A 64 11.63 -15.02 -24.21
CA SER A 64 10.78 -14.54 -25.30
C SER A 64 10.77 -13.01 -25.49
N ILE A 65 11.33 -12.26 -24.53
CA ILE A 65 11.35 -10.79 -24.56
C ILE A 65 12.79 -10.24 -24.48
N PRO A 66 13.06 -9.01 -24.95
CA PRO A 66 14.37 -8.37 -24.85
C PRO A 66 14.61 -7.74 -23.46
N PHE A 67 14.49 -8.55 -22.39
CA PHE A 67 14.53 -8.07 -21.01
C PHE A 67 15.85 -7.37 -20.61
N GLU A 68 16.94 -7.66 -21.31
CA GLU A 68 18.27 -7.04 -21.15
C GLU A 68 18.26 -5.52 -21.32
N ASN A 69 17.35 -5.03 -22.16
CA ASN A 69 17.23 -3.61 -22.50
C ASN A 69 16.19 -2.89 -21.63
N ILE A 70 15.55 -3.62 -20.70
CA ILE A 70 14.47 -3.11 -19.89
C ILE A 70 14.95 -2.72 -18.50
N HIS A 71 14.58 -1.51 -18.11
CA HIS A 71 14.87 -0.93 -16.82
C HIS A 71 13.57 -0.72 -16.04
N SER A 72 13.61 -0.91 -14.73
CA SER A 72 12.46 -0.62 -13.85
C SER A 72 12.46 0.84 -13.43
N ILE A 73 11.29 1.46 -13.33
CA ILE A 73 11.12 2.75 -12.65
C ILE A 73 10.85 2.48 -11.17
N SER A 74 11.62 3.11 -10.30
CA SER A 74 11.47 2.93 -8.84
C SER A 74 10.20 3.68 -8.41
N LYS A 75 9.49 3.18 -7.39
CA LYS A 75 8.16 3.64 -6.92
C LYS A 75 6.97 3.07 -7.70
N TYR A 76 7.03 2.91 -9.01
CA TYR A 76 5.85 2.48 -9.80
C TYR A 76 5.98 1.06 -10.34
N GLN A 77 4.84 0.42 -10.61
CA GLN A 77 4.78 -0.76 -11.47
C GLN A 77 4.99 -0.32 -12.93
N ALA A 78 6.23 0.04 -13.26
CA ALA A 78 6.58 0.63 -14.54
C ALA A 78 7.97 0.23 -15.01
N PHE A 79 8.13 0.15 -16.33
CA PHE A 79 9.36 -0.19 -17.02
C PHE A 79 9.64 0.82 -18.13
N TYR A 80 10.90 0.95 -18.52
CA TYR A 80 11.31 1.76 -19.66
C TYR A 80 12.44 1.08 -20.42
N SER A 81 12.53 1.36 -21.71
CA SER A 81 13.62 0.91 -22.59
C SER A 81 14.32 2.14 -23.17
N PRO A 82 15.61 2.38 -22.84
CA PRO A 82 16.40 3.43 -23.47
C PRO A 82 16.59 3.20 -24.97
N GLU A 83 16.72 1.95 -25.40
CA GLU A 83 16.93 1.59 -26.81
C GLU A 83 15.67 1.81 -27.64
N ASP A 84 14.52 1.35 -27.12
CA ASP A 84 13.23 1.46 -27.82
C ASP A 84 12.50 2.78 -27.52
N SER A 85 13.10 3.66 -26.72
CA SER A 85 12.61 5.02 -26.40
C SER A 85 11.17 5.05 -25.88
N TYR A 86 10.82 4.17 -24.92
CA TYR A 86 9.49 4.14 -24.32
C TYR A 86 9.48 4.00 -22.80
N ILE A 87 8.36 4.41 -22.21
CA ILE A 87 7.96 4.12 -20.83
C ILE A 87 6.59 3.45 -20.85
N GLU A 88 6.43 2.37 -20.08
CA GLU A 88 5.14 1.72 -19.87
C GLU A 88 4.89 1.49 -18.38
N ALA A 89 3.72 1.91 -17.91
CA ALA A 89 3.34 1.85 -16.50
C ALA A 89 1.94 1.28 -16.33
N SER A 90 1.76 0.41 -15.34
CA SER A 90 0.44 -0.07 -14.92
C SER A 90 -0.37 1.07 -14.32
N ILE A 91 -1.69 1.07 -14.60
CA ILE A 91 -2.62 2.08 -14.09
C ILE A 91 -3.76 1.44 -13.30
N ARG A 92 -4.30 2.20 -12.34
CA ARG A 92 -5.51 1.91 -11.58
C ARG A 92 -6.54 3.00 -11.81
N PHE A 93 -7.79 2.68 -11.48
CA PHE A 93 -8.91 3.60 -11.57
C PHE A 93 -9.70 3.63 -10.25
N GLY A 94 -10.31 4.77 -9.96
CA GLY A 94 -11.21 4.93 -8.82
C GLY A 94 -12.54 4.22 -9.06
N GLY A 95 -13.07 3.52 -8.04
CA GLY A 95 -14.49 3.14 -8.02
C GLY A 95 -14.87 1.66 -8.14
N GLY A 96 -14.03 0.68 -7.78
CA GLY A 96 -14.56 -0.68 -7.59
C GLY A 96 -13.56 -1.79 -7.29
N ASN A 97 -13.93 -2.66 -6.35
CA ASN A 97 -13.24 -3.91 -5.96
C ASN A 97 -13.35 -5.02 -7.02
N LEU A 98 -13.40 -4.70 -8.31
CA LEU A 98 -13.35 -5.72 -9.35
C LEU A 98 -11.90 -6.15 -9.52
N LEU A 99 -11.58 -7.32 -8.96
CA LEU A 99 -10.31 -8.00 -9.14
C LEU A 99 -10.27 -8.68 -10.51
N GLY A 100 -9.25 -8.39 -11.33
CA GLY A 100 -8.90 -9.19 -12.52
C GLY A 100 -9.23 -8.57 -13.89
N SER A 101 -8.98 -9.35 -14.96
CA SER A 101 -9.12 -8.94 -16.39
C SER A 101 -10.52 -8.43 -16.76
N LEU A 102 -11.58 -8.91 -16.08
CA LEU A 102 -12.95 -8.40 -16.27
C LEU A 102 -13.09 -6.91 -15.88
N ALA A 103 -12.37 -6.47 -14.85
CA ALA A 103 -12.32 -5.06 -14.45
C ALA A 103 -11.64 -4.21 -15.53
N THR A 104 -10.56 -4.73 -16.09
CA THR A 104 -9.79 -4.11 -17.18
C THR A 104 -10.64 -3.93 -18.45
N LYS A 105 -11.32 -4.97 -18.92
CA LYS A 105 -12.17 -4.92 -20.13
C LYS A 105 -13.35 -3.96 -19.94
N THR A 106 -14.03 -4.04 -18.79
CA THR A 106 -15.17 -3.17 -18.46
C THR A 106 -14.76 -1.70 -18.40
N PHE A 107 -13.64 -1.42 -17.72
CA PHE A 107 -13.08 -0.07 -17.66
C PHE A 107 -12.70 0.45 -19.05
N TYR A 108 -11.97 -0.36 -19.82
CA TYR A 108 -11.48 0.03 -21.13
C TYR A 108 -12.62 0.38 -22.08
N ASN A 109 -13.71 -0.41 -22.04
CA ASN A 109 -14.93 -0.13 -22.78
C ASN A 109 -15.63 1.15 -22.31
N ARG A 110 -15.67 1.42 -21.00
CA ARG A 110 -16.22 2.66 -20.45
C ARG A 110 -15.42 3.88 -20.91
N LEU A 111 -14.09 3.81 -20.90
CA LEU A 111 -13.23 4.89 -21.37
C LEU A 111 -13.40 5.13 -22.87
N ARG A 112 -13.42 4.07 -23.70
CA ARG A 112 -13.71 4.17 -25.14
C ARG A 112 -15.07 4.81 -25.42
N SER A 113 -16.10 4.37 -24.70
CA SER A 113 -17.45 4.92 -24.81
C SER A 113 -17.49 6.41 -24.45
N ALA A 114 -16.87 6.80 -23.34
CA ALA A 114 -16.78 8.20 -22.91
C ALA A 114 -16.03 9.09 -23.92
N LEU A 115 -14.99 8.53 -24.57
CA LEU A 115 -14.21 9.21 -25.61
C LEU A 115 -14.82 9.08 -27.03
N LYS A 116 -15.99 8.43 -27.17
CA LYS A 116 -16.67 8.16 -28.46
C LYS A 116 -15.78 7.42 -29.46
N ILE A 117 -14.91 6.53 -28.97
CA ILE A 117 -14.05 5.67 -29.80
C ILE A 117 -14.82 4.38 -30.11
N PRO A 118 -14.96 3.98 -31.40
CA PRO A 118 -15.65 2.75 -31.76
C PRO A 118 -15.03 1.51 -31.12
N THR A 119 -15.86 0.56 -30.70
CA THR A 119 -15.40 -0.76 -30.25
C THR A 119 -14.99 -1.59 -31.46
N VAL A 120 -13.75 -2.06 -31.47
CA VAL A 120 -13.29 -3.10 -32.41
C VAL A 120 -13.86 -4.44 -31.91
N SER A 121 -14.72 -5.07 -32.69
CA SER A 121 -15.18 -6.45 -32.45
C SER A 121 -14.01 -7.40 -32.74
N HIS A 122 -13.48 -8.05 -31.71
CA HIS A 122 -12.70 -9.27 -31.91
C HIS A 122 -13.65 -10.46 -31.82
N ASP A 123 -13.65 -11.29 -32.85
CA ASP A 123 -14.36 -12.57 -32.87
C ASP A 123 -13.91 -13.41 -31.68
N GLU A 124 -14.86 -13.85 -30.86
CA GLU A 124 -14.63 -14.46 -29.54
C GLU A 124 -14.21 -15.95 -29.62
N ASP A 125 -13.89 -16.48 -30.81
CA ASP A 125 -13.86 -17.92 -31.07
C ASP A 125 -12.47 -18.57 -31.21
N SER A 126 -11.35 -17.87 -30.97
CA SER A 126 -10.02 -18.50 -30.95
C SER A 126 -9.47 -18.67 -29.52
N GLU A 127 -9.88 -19.75 -28.85
CA GLU A 127 -9.40 -20.16 -27.52
C GLU A 127 -7.99 -20.82 -27.50
N GLU A 128 -7.18 -20.67 -28.55
CA GLU A 128 -5.81 -21.21 -28.56
C GLU A 128 -4.78 -20.08 -28.42
N PHE A 129 -4.17 -19.99 -27.24
CA PHE A 129 -3.15 -19.00 -26.88
C PHE A 129 -1.84 -19.29 -27.62
N ASP A 130 -1.51 -18.48 -28.62
CA ASP A 130 -0.15 -18.41 -29.18
C ASP A 130 0.64 -17.31 -28.45
N PRO A 131 1.71 -17.64 -27.68
CA PRO A 131 2.58 -16.65 -27.05
C PRO A 131 3.30 -15.73 -28.06
N LYS A 132 3.21 -15.99 -29.37
CA LYS A 132 3.68 -15.10 -30.44
C LYS A 132 2.63 -14.12 -30.95
N HIS A 133 1.36 -14.21 -30.52
CA HIS A 133 0.40 -13.18 -30.84
C HIS A 133 0.68 -11.94 -29.98
N GLU A 134 1.39 -10.98 -30.58
CA GLU A 134 1.39 -9.60 -30.10
C GLU A 134 -0.05 -9.12 -30.03
N ILE A 135 -0.52 -8.77 -28.82
CA ILE A 135 -1.71 -7.94 -28.68
C ILE A 135 -1.37 -6.66 -29.45
N SER A 136 -1.98 -6.47 -30.62
CA SER A 136 -1.54 -5.40 -31.52
C SER A 136 -1.69 -4.04 -30.85
N ASP A 137 -0.65 -3.20 -30.96
CA ASP A 137 -0.65 -1.81 -30.49
C ASP A 137 -1.83 -0.98 -31.05
N GLU A 138 -2.45 -1.45 -32.13
CA GLU A 138 -3.64 -0.88 -32.74
C GLU A 138 -4.87 -0.94 -31.82
N SER A 139 -4.88 -1.90 -30.89
CA SER A 139 -5.96 -2.06 -29.93
C SER A 139 -5.95 -1.00 -28.82
N ARG A 140 -4.90 -0.18 -28.66
CA ARG A 140 -4.76 0.83 -27.58
C ARG A 140 -5.40 2.17 -27.97
N ILE A 141 -5.97 2.89 -27.00
CA ILE A 141 -6.48 4.26 -27.19
C ILE A 141 -5.28 5.19 -27.38
N LYS A 142 -5.14 5.77 -28.57
CA LYS A 142 -4.11 6.78 -28.88
C LYS A 142 -4.58 8.16 -28.45
N ILE A 143 -3.78 8.84 -27.63
CA ILE A 143 -4.06 10.20 -27.17
C ILE A 143 -3.27 11.16 -28.06
N LYS A 144 -3.99 12.08 -28.72
CA LYS A 144 -3.40 13.08 -29.62
C LYS A 144 -3.17 14.39 -28.87
N PHE A 145 -2.03 15.01 -29.09
CA PHE A 145 -1.76 16.37 -28.65
C PHE A 145 -2.48 17.38 -29.56
N SER A 146 -2.81 18.56 -29.01
CA SER A 146 -3.48 19.64 -29.73
C SER A 146 -2.55 20.48 -30.61
N GLU A 147 -1.23 20.38 -30.43
CA GLU A 147 -0.22 21.17 -31.15
C GLU A 147 0.87 20.26 -31.75
N ASP A 148 1.41 20.66 -32.91
CA ASP A 148 2.43 19.92 -33.70
C ASP A 148 3.82 19.84 -33.02
N GLN A 149 4.03 20.42 -31.83
CA GLN A 149 5.34 20.43 -31.18
C GLN A 149 5.77 19.09 -30.56
N THR A 150 4.96 18.03 -30.71
CA THR A 150 5.21 16.70 -30.15
C THR A 150 5.06 15.57 -31.17
N GLU A 151 5.37 15.82 -32.46
CA GLU A 151 5.20 14.83 -33.56
C GLU A 151 5.80 13.44 -33.26
N ASN A 152 6.86 13.38 -32.45
CA ASN A 152 7.55 12.13 -32.12
C ASN A 152 7.00 11.42 -30.87
N ILE A 153 6.26 12.11 -30.00
CA ILE A 153 5.76 11.52 -28.75
C ILE A 153 4.39 10.91 -28.99
N LYS A 154 4.25 9.61 -28.74
CA LYS A 154 2.96 8.90 -28.85
C LYS A 154 2.52 8.47 -27.46
N LEU A 155 1.26 8.77 -27.14
CA LEU A 155 0.65 8.41 -25.87
C LEU A 155 -0.45 7.39 -26.11
N SER A 156 -0.48 6.34 -25.29
CA SER A 156 -1.54 5.35 -25.40
C SER A 156 -1.95 4.71 -24.08
N ILE A 157 -3.25 4.38 -23.95
CA ILE A 157 -3.82 3.63 -22.82
C ILE A 157 -4.46 2.36 -23.36
N GLY A 158 -4.17 1.20 -22.76
CA GLY A 158 -4.75 -0.07 -23.17
C GLY A 158 -4.15 -1.27 -22.45
N SER A 159 -4.40 -2.47 -22.97
CA SER A 159 -3.83 -3.71 -22.43
C SER A 159 -2.30 -3.69 -22.49
N SER A 160 -1.66 -4.23 -21.46
CA SER A 160 -0.21 -4.34 -21.32
C SER A 160 0.43 -5.01 -22.53
N THR A 161 1.62 -4.52 -22.90
CA THR A 161 2.44 -5.19 -23.92
C THR A 161 2.90 -6.58 -23.45
N ASN A 162 3.37 -7.40 -24.39
CA ASN A 162 3.93 -8.73 -24.05
C ASN A 162 5.12 -8.60 -23.08
N ILE A 163 6.00 -7.62 -23.30
CA ILE A 163 7.13 -7.31 -22.41
C ILE A 163 6.64 -7.01 -20.99
N PHE A 164 5.70 -6.08 -20.85
CA PHE A 164 5.16 -5.70 -19.54
C PHE A 164 4.48 -6.90 -18.84
N SER A 165 3.68 -7.65 -19.59
CA SER A 165 2.90 -8.77 -19.06
C SER A 165 3.78 -9.93 -18.59
N VAL A 166 4.85 -10.25 -19.33
CA VAL A 166 5.85 -11.25 -18.93
C VAL A 166 6.58 -10.81 -17.66
N LEU A 167 7.06 -9.57 -17.60
CA LEU A 167 7.78 -9.04 -16.44
C LEU A 167 6.89 -9.01 -15.19
N GLU A 168 5.59 -8.71 -15.31
CA GLU A 168 4.65 -8.80 -14.19
C GLU A 168 4.31 -10.25 -13.82
N ALA A 169 4.17 -11.15 -14.79
CA ALA A 169 3.88 -12.57 -14.51
C ALA A 169 4.96 -13.23 -13.64
N ILE A 170 6.23 -12.95 -13.94
CA ILE A 170 7.40 -13.47 -13.18
C ILE A 170 7.36 -13.03 -11.70
N ARG A 171 6.69 -11.91 -11.40
CA ARG A 171 6.59 -11.38 -10.03
C ARG A 171 5.49 -12.01 -9.20
N LEU A 172 4.53 -12.68 -9.82
CA LEU A 172 3.40 -13.27 -9.10
C LEU A 172 3.86 -14.51 -8.33
N PRO A 173 3.31 -14.78 -7.13
CA PRO A 173 3.64 -15.99 -6.38
C PRO A 173 3.37 -17.25 -7.22
N GLU A 174 4.24 -18.26 -7.14
CA GLU A 174 4.17 -19.53 -7.89
C GLU A 174 2.77 -20.18 -7.89
N SER A 175 2.03 -20.05 -6.78
CA SER A 175 0.66 -20.56 -6.64
C SER A 175 -0.36 -19.95 -7.63
N SER A 176 -0.03 -18.81 -8.24
CA SER A 176 -0.88 -18.08 -9.20
C SER A 176 -0.66 -18.54 -10.65
N LEU A 177 0.54 -19.06 -10.96
CA LEU A 177 0.94 -19.48 -12.30
C LEU A 177 0.57 -20.94 -12.59
N LEU A 178 0.49 -21.78 -11.55
CA LEU A 178 0.22 -23.22 -11.65
C LEU A 178 -1.19 -23.61 -12.12
N LYS A 179 -2.09 -22.65 -12.39
CA LYS A 179 -3.49 -22.96 -12.77
C LYS A 179 -3.91 -22.58 -14.19
N ARG A 180 -3.11 -21.84 -14.96
CA ARG A 180 -3.23 -21.59 -16.42
C ARG A 180 -2.15 -20.57 -16.79
N ILE A 181 -1.34 -20.84 -17.81
CA ILE A 181 -0.33 -19.93 -18.39
C ILE A 181 -1.08 -18.83 -19.18
N LYS A 182 -1.94 -18.04 -18.52
CA LYS A 182 -2.49 -16.83 -19.12
C LYS A 182 -1.75 -15.65 -18.53
N LEU A 183 -0.99 -14.94 -19.38
CA LEU A 183 -0.31 -13.72 -18.97
C LEU A 183 -1.34 -12.73 -18.40
N PRO A 184 -0.99 -11.98 -17.34
CA PRO A 184 -1.91 -11.04 -16.73
C PRO A 184 -2.21 -9.91 -17.72
N GLU A 185 -3.47 -9.76 -18.12
CA GLU A 185 -3.95 -8.58 -18.84
C GLU A 185 -4.09 -7.41 -17.86
N VAL A 186 -3.07 -6.55 -17.82
CA VAL A 186 -3.03 -5.35 -16.97
C VAL A 186 -3.30 -4.13 -17.84
N LEU A 187 -4.03 -3.16 -17.31
CA LEU A 187 -4.19 -1.88 -18.01
C LEU A 187 -2.92 -1.04 -17.82
N THR A 188 -2.34 -0.56 -18.92
CA THR A 188 -1.12 0.25 -18.90
C THR A 188 -1.29 1.58 -19.64
N PHE A 189 -0.55 2.57 -19.17
CA PHE A 189 -0.27 3.81 -19.88
C PHE A 189 1.14 3.72 -20.47
N ARG A 190 1.27 4.06 -21.75
CA ARG A 190 2.52 3.98 -22.50
C ARG A 190 2.85 5.31 -23.17
N ILE A 191 4.11 5.68 -23.09
CA ILE A 191 4.71 6.87 -23.66
C ILE A 191 5.84 6.41 -24.58
N ASP A 192 5.70 6.60 -25.89
CA ASP A 192 6.71 6.27 -26.88
C ASP A 192 7.37 7.54 -27.43
N GLY A 193 8.60 7.42 -27.94
CA GLY A 193 9.35 8.51 -28.56
C GLY A 193 9.97 9.48 -27.55
N VAL A 194 10.32 8.99 -26.36
CA VAL A 194 10.93 9.78 -25.28
C VAL A 194 12.35 9.31 -24.98
N ASP A 195 13.28 10.25 -24.81
CA ASP A 195 14.62 9.94 -24.31
C ASP A 195 14.54 9.58 -22.83
N VAL A 196 14.89 8.33 -22.50
CA VAL A 196 14.84 7.78 -21.15
C VAL A 196 16.19 7.20 -20.72
N SER A 197 17.29 7.81 -21.18
CA SER A 197 18.66 7.41 -20.82
C SER A 197 18.95 7.37 -19.31
N ARG A 198 18.20 8.13 -18.49
CA ARG A 198 18.36 8.19 -17.02
C ARG A 198 17.06 7.86 -16.30
N HIS A 199 17.18 7.04 -15.26
CA HIS A 199 16.06 6.62 -14.40
C HIS A 199 15.27 7.79 -13.80
N ASP A 200 15.93 8.75 -13.15
CA ASP A 200 15.25 9.91 -12.53
C ASP A 200 14.47 10.73 -13.58
N TYR A 201 14.98 10.79 -14.81
CA TYR A 201 14.36 11.48 -15.92
C TYR A 201 13.14 10.72 -16.44
N ALA A 202 13.25 9.41 -16.62
CA ALA A 202 12.12 8.54 -16.99
C ALA A 202 10.99 8.63 -15.95
N GLN A 203 11.32 8.59 -14.65
CA GLN A 203 10.33 8.76 -13.58
C GLN A 203 9.64 10.13 -13.66
N ASN A 204 10.41 11.20 -13.89
CA ASN A 204 9.88 12.57 -13.98
C ASN A 204 8.95 12.75 -15.19
N ILE A 205 9.33 12.22 -16.36
CA ILE A 205 8.48 12.22 -17.56
C ILE A 205 7.18 11.47 -17.27
N LEU A 206 7.28 10.25 -16.73
CA LEU A 206 6.11 9.45 -16.40
C LEU A 206 5.15 10.20 -15.48
N GLU A 207 5.64 10.77 -14.38
CA GLU A 207 4.81 11.50 -13.42
C GLU A 207 4.16 12.74 -14.05
N LYS A 208 4.92 13.56 -14.77
CA LYS A 208 4.39 14.78 -15.40
C LYS A 208 3.33 14.47 -16.45
N VAL A 209 3.64 13.58 -17.38
CA VAL A 209 2.76 13.26 -18.51
C VAL A 209 1.52 12.52 -18.01
N ALA A 210 1.68 11.51 -17.13
CA ALA A 210 0.55 10.76 -16.60
C ALA A 210 -0.39 11.66 -15.79
N ASN A 211 0.12 12.54 -14.92
CA ASN A 211 -0.72 13.44 -14.14
C ASN A 211 -1.53 14.41 -15.04
N ALA A 212 -0.90 14.98 -16.06
CA ALA A 212 -1.58 15.89 -16.99
C ALA A 212 -2.69 15.16 -17.77
N VAL A 213 -2.36 14.00 -18.34
CA VAL A 213 -3.30 13.19 -19.14
C VAL A 213 -4.44 12.65 -18.28
N PHE A 214 -4.15 12.07 -17.11
CA PHE A 214 -5.18 11.48 -16.26
C PHE A 214 -6.11 12.54 -15.69
N PHE A 215 -5.59 13.71 -15.32
CA PHE A 215 -6.42 14.83 -14.88
C PHE A 215 -7.35 15.32 -15.99
N GLN A 216 -6.84 15.48 -17.22
CA GLN A 216 -7.67 15.88 -18.36
C GLN A 216 -8.73 14.82 -18.69
N LEU A 217 -8.37 13.54 -18.69
CA LEU A 217 -9.32 12.45 -18.91
C LEU A 217 -10.39 12.40 -17.82
N ASP A 218 -10.03 12.61 -16.56
CA ASP A 218 -10.99 12.70 -15.47
C ASP A 218 -11.97 13.85 -15.70
N MET A 219 -11.47 15.05 -16.03
CA MET A 219 -12.33 16.21 -16.34
C MET A 219 -13.27 15.98 -17.52
N LEU A 220 -12.85 15.21 -18.53
CA LEU A 220 -13.66 14.95 -19.73
C LEU A 220 -14.62 13.77 -19.59
N THR A 221 -14.26 12.77 -18.78
CA THR A 221 -14.97 11.47 -18.75
C THR A 221 -15.57 11.13 -17.38
N GLY A 222 -15.17 11.84 -16.32
CA GLY A 222 -15.49 11.53 -14.92
C GLY A 222 -14.83 10.24 -14.42
N ILE A 223 -13.74 9.81 -15.08
CA ILE A 223 -13.03 8.58 -14.77
C ILE A 223 -11.66 8.94 -14.17
N SER A 224 -11.56 8.83 -12.85
CA SER A 224 -10.28 9.06 -12.15
C SER A 224 -9.33 7.87 -12.33
N MET A 225 -8.10 8.17 -12.76
CA MET A 225 -7.01 7.21 -12.94
C MET A 225 -5.75 7.63 -12.19
N TYR A 226 -4.92 6.66 -11.80
CA TYR A 226 -3.63 6.91 -11.16
C TYR A 226 -2.62 5.80 -11.48
N LEU A 227 -1.33 6.12 -11.38
CA LEU A 227 -0.25 5.14 -11.60
C LEU A 227 -0.25 4.07 -10.51
N SER A 228 -0.14 2.81 -10.91
CA SER A 228 0.04 1.69 -9.98
C SER A 228 1.40 1.80 -9.28
N ILE A 229 1.38 1.76 -7.95
CA ILE A 229 2.59 1.83 -7.14
C ILE A 229 3.15 0.43 -6.96
N GLU A 230 4.48 0.35 -6.97
CA GLU A 230 5.23 -0.84 -6.65
C GLU A 230 5.04 -1.20 -5.16
N LYS A 231 4.38 -2.31 -4.85
CA LYS A 231 4.23 -2.77 -3.47
C LYS A 231 5.46 -3.56 -3.03
N ASP A 232 6.05 -3.19 -1.89
CA ASP A 232 6.98 -4.09 -1.21
C ASP A 232 6.22 -5.32 -0.71
N THR A 233 6.64 -6.50 -1.16
CA THR A 233 6.07 -7.80 -0.81
C THR A 233 6.24 -8.17 0.68
N GLN A 234 6.81 -7.28 1.49
CA GLN A 234 7.03 -7.48 2.92
C GLN A 234 5.76 -7.34 3.76
N ASN A 235 4.70 -6.71 3.25
CA ASN A 235 3.39 -6.72 3.91
C ASN A 235 2.69 -8.08 3.70
N LYS A 236 3.28 -9.13 4.28
CA LYS A 236 2.59 -10.39 4.54
C LYS A 236 1.51 -10.09 5.58
N TYR A 237 0.36 -9.61 5.12
CA TYR A 237 -0.84 -9.51 5.95
C TYR A 237 -0.95 -10.77 6.80
N SER A 238 -1.09 -10.58 8.11
CA SER A 238 -1.32 -11.65 9.09
C SER A 238 -2.23 -12.70 8.46
N ARG A 239 -1.71 -13.94 8.30
CA ARG A 239 -2.53 -15.07 7.87
C ARG A 239 -3.57 -15.25 8.96
N TYR A 240 -4.77 -14.73 8.74
CA TYR A 240 -5.90 -14.98 9.62
C TYR A 240 -5.98 -16.50 9.83
N ARG A 241 -5.81 -16.93 11.08
CA ARG A 241 -5.97 -18.34 11.43
C ARG A 241 -7.36 -18.74 10.98
N LYS A 242 -7.47 -19.83 10.22
CA LYS A 242 -8.75 -20.43 9.85
C LYS A 242 -9.40 -20.94 11.12
N ASN A 243 -10.11 -20.06 11.80
CA ASN A 243 -10.96 -20.41 12.92
C ASN A 243 -12.37 -20.66 12.36
N TYR A 244 -13.08 -21.60 12.96
CA TYR A 244 -14.50 -21.79 12.68
C TYR A 244 -15.25 -20.52 13.07
N LEU A 245 -16.20 -20.09 12.22
CA LEU A 245 -17.05 -18.95 12.53
C LEU A 245 -17.96 -19.32 13.69
N VAL A 246 -17.72 -18.71 14.85
CA VAL A 246 -18.62 -18.78 16.00
C VAL A 246 -19.32 -17.44 16.11
N PHE A 247 -20.66 -17.46 16.05
CA PHE A 247 -21.46 -16.27 16.26
C PHE A 247 -21.39 -15.87 17.74
N HIS A 248 -21.01 -14.63 18.02
CA HIS A 248 -20.93 -14.09 19.37
C HIS A 248 -22.22 -13.31 19.68
N THR A 249 -22.74 -13.42 20.91
CA THR A 249 -23.98 -12.78 21.37
C THR A 249 -23.75 -11.33 21.82
N TYR A 250 -22.97 -10.56 21.05
CA TYR A 250 -22.68 -9.16 21.33
C TYR A 250 -23.00 -8.29 20.10
N GLU A 251 -23.56 -7.12 20.35
CA GLU A 251 -23.78 -6.07 19.36
C GLU A 251 -22.72 -4.96 19.48
N TYR A 252 -22.48 -4.30 18.35
CA TYR A 252 -21.56 -3.18 18.21
C TYR A 252 -22.31 -1.97 17.69
N ASP A 253 -21.82 -0.78 18.02
CA ASP A 253 -22.42 0.48 17.56
C ASP A 253 -22.41 0.56 16.03
N THR A 254 -23.56 0.91 15.43
CA THR A 254 -23.72 0.90 13.96
C THR A 254 -22.86 1.96 13.29
N ASP A 255 -22.70 3.12 13.90
CA ASP A 255 -21.91 4.23 13.35
C ASP A 255 -20.42 3.88 13.41
N ALA A 256 -19.96 3.37 14.56
CA ALA A 256 -18.57 2.91 14.72
C ALA A 256 -18.25 1.73 13.79
N MET A 257 -19.18 0.80 13.58
CA MET A 257 -19.01 -0.30 12.63
C MET A 257 -18.96 0.18 11.19
N SER A 258 -19.74 1.20 10.82
CA SER A 258 -19.69 1.80 9.49
C SER A 258 -18.31 2.40 9.21
N LEU A 259 -17.72 3.12 10.18
CA LEU A 259 -16.34 3.61 10.10
C LEU A 259 -15.32 2.47 9.98
N TYR A 260 -15.50 1.39 10.75
CA TYR A 260 -14.62 0.23 10.70
C TYR A 260 -14.65 -0.45 9.33
N TRP A 261 -15.83 -0.66 8.75
CA TRP A 261 -15.98 -1.25 7.43
C TRP A 261 -15.38 -0.35 6.35
N TYR A 262 -15.62 0.96 6.42
CA TYR A 262 -14.99 1.94 5.54
C TYR A 262 -13.46 1.79 5.52
N ALA A 263 -12.82 1.78 6.69
CA ALA A 263 -11.37 1.56 6.83
C ALA A 263 -10.91 0.19 6.29
N SER A 264 -11.69 -0.86 6.54
CA SER A 264 -11.33 -2.23 6.15
C SER A 264 -11.33 -2.46 4.64
N THR A 265 -12.15 -1.71 3.90
CA THR A 265 -12.23 -1.78 2.44
C THR A 265 -11.12 -0.98 1.75
N ALA A 266 -10.52 -0.01 2.45
CA ALA A 266 -9.50 0.90 1.91
C ALA A 266 -8.07 0.32 1.85
N LYS A 267 -7.88 -1.00 1.63
CA LYS A 267 -6.56 -1.68 1.67
C LYS A 267 -5.50 -1.10 0.72
N GLU A 268 -5.94 -0.49 -0.38
CA GLU A 268 -5.06 0.14 -1.38
C GLU A 268 -4.77 1.62 -1.08
N MET A 269 -5.35 2.16 -0.01
CA MET A 269 -5.24 3.56 0.38
C MET A 269 -4.75 3.64 1.83
N PRO A 270 -3.45 3.45 2.09
CA PRO A 270 -2.90 3.36 3.46
C PRO A 270 -3.29 4.52 4.37
N LEU A 271 -3.26 5.75 3.84
CA LEU A 271 -3.63 6.94 4.61
C LEU A 271 -5.11 6.92 5.02
N LEU A 272 -5.98 6.54 4.08
CA LEU A 272 -7.41 6.46 4.35
C LEU A 272 -7.73 5.33 5.32
N GLN A 273 -7.09 4.18 5.15
CA GLN A 273 -7.24 3.04 6.03
C GLN A 273 -6.79 3.38 7.46
N TYR A 274 -5.65 4.05 7.60
CA TYR A 274 -5.14 4.53 8.88
C TYR A 274 -6.15 5.49 9.55
N LEU A 275 -6.58 6.53 8.82
CA LEU A 275 -7.53 7.52 9.34
C LEU A 275 -8.89 6.91 9.66
N GLY A 276 -9.39 5.97 8.85
CA GLY A 276 -10.65 5.30 9.09
C GLY A 276 -10.63 4.48 10.38
N TYR A 277 -9.57 3.71 10.64
CA TYR A 277 -9.45 3.02 11.93
C TYR A 277 -9.23 3.97 13.10
N TYR A 278 -8.51 5.08 12.90
CA TYR A 278 -8.37 6.13 13.90
C TYR A 278 -9.72 6.73 14.28
N GLN A 279 -10.57 7.01 13.28
CA GLN A 279 -11.92 7.55 13.49
C GLN A 279 -12.82 6.62 14.30
N VAL A 280 -12.65 5.29 14.18
CA VAL A 280 -13.35 4.32 15.05
C VAL A 280 -12.97 4.52 16.52
N ILE A 281 -11.70 4.80 16.81
CA ILE A 281 -11.23 5.07 18.18
C ILE A 281 -11.76 6.42 18.64
N GLU A 282 -11.65 7.44 17.79
CA GLU A 282 -12.10 8.82 18.04
C GLU A 282 -13.59 8.90 18.38
N PHE A 283 -14.43 8.09 17.73
CA PHE A 283 -15.87 7.98 18.01
C PHE A 283 -16.15 7.76 19.51
N TYR A 284 -15.29 7.02 20.20
CA TYR A 284 -15.44 6.72 21.63
C TYR A 284 -14.65 7.64 22.56
N PHE A 285 -13.90 8.64 22.06
CA PHE A 285 -13.18 9.60 22.90
C PHE A 285 -14.08 10.26 23.96
N PRO A 286 -15.29 10.77 23.65
CA PRO A 286 -16.14 11.38 24.66
C PRO A 286 -16.51 10.40 25.80
N LYS A 287 -16.73 9.12 25.47
CA LYS A 287 -17.07 8.08 26.44
C LYS A 287 -15.89 7.82 27.39
N PHE A 288 -14.69 7.59 26.85
CA PHE A 288 -13.52 7.26 27.66
C PHE A 288 -13.00 8.45 28.46
N SER A 289 -13.03 9.66 27.90
CA SER A 289 -12.66 10.87 28.65
C SER A 289 -13.61 11.11 29.83
N ALA A 290 -14.92 10.91 29.64
CA ALA A 290 -15.89 11.01 30.73
C ALA A 290 -15.69 9.92 31.81
N GLN A 291 -15.36 8.68 31.40
CA GLN A 291 -15.04 7.60 32.35
C GLN A 291 -13.79 7.93 33.16
N LYS A 292 -12.70 8.34 32.51
CA LYS A 292 -11.45 8.75 33.17
C LYS A 292 -11.67 9.92 34.13
N ALA A 293 -12.47 10.93 33.73
CA ALA A 293 -12.86 12.03 34.60
C ALA A 293 -13.65 11.55 35.83
N SER A 294 -14.61 10.64 35.65
CA SER A 294 -15.39 10.07 36.75
C SER A 294 -14.52 9.28 37.73
N GLU A 295 -13.57 8.50 37.22
CA GLU A 295 -12.63 7.74 38.05
C GLU A 295 -11.71 8.65 38.84
N LEU A 296 -11.19 9.71 38.20
CA LEU A 296 -10.37 10.71 38.87
C LEU A 296 -11.12 11.40 40.00
N ILE A 297 -12.34 11.86 39.74
CA ILE A 297 -13.24 12.45 40.74
C ILE A 297 -13.44 11.47 41.90
N LYS A 298 -13.84 10.23 41.62
CA LYS A 298 -14.07 9.20 42.65
C LYS A 298 -12.82 8.92 43.47
N ARG A 299 -11.64 8.85 42.84
CA ARG A 299 -10.35 8.62 43.52
C ARG A 299 -10.03 9.76 44.48
N THR A 300 -10.16 11.01 44.01
CA THR A 300 -9.89 12.19 44.81
C THR A 300 -10.84 12.32 46.00
N PHE A 301 -12.13 12.05 45.82
CA PHE A 301 -13.10 12.06 46.92
C PHE A 301 -12.93 10.90 47.92
N LYS A 302 -12.35 9.77 47.50
CA LYS A 302 -12.04 8.64 48.38
C LYS A 302 -10.77 8.82 49.21
N ASP A 303 -9.91 9.76 48.84
CA ASP A 303 -8.69 10.05 49.59
C ASP A 303 -9.06 10.67 50.95
N PRO A 304 -8.75 10.03 52.09
CA PRO A 304 -9.05 10.57 53.41
C PRO A 304 -8.36 11.91 53.69
N SER A 305 -7.32 12.26 52.95
CA SER A 305 -6.61 13.53 53.05
C SER A 305 -7.29 14.66 52.26
N PHE A 306 -8.30 14.37 51.45
CA PHE A 306 -9.02 15.38 50.67
C PHE A 306 -9.95 16.19 51.57
N HIS A 307 -9.69 17.49 51.65
CA HIS A 307 -10.50 18.44 52.38
C HIS A 307 -11.11 19.43 51.37
N GLN A 308 -12.43 19.54 51.37
CA GLN A 308 -13.18 20.40 50.43
C GLN A 308 -12.79 21.89 50.55
N ASN A 309 -12.29 22.30 51.71
CA ASN A 309 -11.88 23.68 52.00
C ASN A 309 -10.41 24.01 51.64
N THR A 310 -9.67 23.08 51.01
CA THR A 310 -8.29 23.37 50.58
C THR A 310 -8.28 23.69 49.08
N ASP A 311 -8.33 24.98 48.76
CA ASP A 311 -8.38 25.50 47.39
C ASP A 311 -7.31 24.88 46.47
N GLY A 312 -6.12 24.56 46.99
CA GLY A 312 -5.04 23.93 46.21
C GLY A 312 -5.36 22.53 45.68
N LYS A 313 -6.05 21.67 46.46
CA LYS A 313 -6.43 20.32 46.00
C LYS A 313 -7.59 20.35 45.02
N VAL A 314 -8.52 21.29 45.21
CA VAL A 314 -9.62 21.53 44.27
C VAL A 314 -9.07 22.07 42.96
N HIS A 315 -8.12 23.01 43.01
CA HIS A 315 -7.45 23.54 41.82
C HIS A 315 -6.67 22.45 41.07
N GLY A 316 -5.90 21.60 41.76
CA GLY A 316 -5.21 20.47 41.14
C GLY A 316 -6.16 19.50 40.43
N LEU A 317 -7.31 19.18 41.05
CA LEU A 317 -8.35 18.37 40.41
C LEU A 317 -8.93 19.04 39.16
N ILE A 318 -9.14 20.36 39.19
CA ILE A 318 -9.61 21.13 38.02
C ILE A 318 -8.58 21.07 36.89
N GLU A 319 -7.29 21.26 37.17
CA GLU A 319 -6.24 21.18 36.15
C GLU A 319 -6.13 19.78 35.53
N GLU A 320 -6.31 18.71 36.31
CA GLU A 320 -6.32 17.34 35.78
C GLU A 320 -7.61 17.00 34.98
N LEU A 321 -8.74 17.62 35.34
CA LEU A 321 -10.02 17.42 34.64
C LEU A 321 -10.14 18.25 33.36
N LYS A 322 -9.53 19.44 33.30
CA LYS A 322 -9.54 20.33 32.12
C LYS A 322 -9.28 19.63 30.79
N PRO A 323 -8.23 18.78 30.62
CA PRO A 323 -7.97 18.12 29.33
C PRO A 323 -8.99 17.02 28.99
N LEU A 324 -9.77 16.52 29.95
CA LEU A 324 -10.74 15.43 29.77
C LEU A 324 -12.17 15.94 29.52
N LEU A 325 -12.46 17.18 29.91
CA LEU A 325 -13.78 17.78 29.80
C LEU A 325 -13.87 18.65 28.54
N LYS A 326 -14.99 18.50 27.83
CA LYS A 326 -15.23 19.15 26.54
C LYS A 326 -15.66 20.59 26.77
N ASP A 327 -14.75 21.55 26.52
CA ASP A 327 -15.13 22.95 26.39
C ASP A 327 -14.95 23.42 24.93
N LYS A 328 -15.86 24.27 24.46
CA LYS A 328 -16.00 24.65 23.05
C LYS A 328 -14.77 25.35 22.45
N ASP A 329 -13.88 25.87 23.29
CA ASP A 329 -12.68 26.62 22.89
C ASP A 329 -11.36 25.89 23.19
N TYR A 330 -11.42 24.68 23.77
CA TYR A 330 -10.25 23.84 23.96
C TYR A 330 -10.40 22.60 23.07
N GLU A 331 -9.58 22.50 22.03
CA GLU A 331 -9.25 21.20 21.46
C GLU A 331 -8.95 20.29 22.65
N ILE A 332 -9.82 19.30 22.91
CA ILE A 332 -9.47 18.18 23.78
C ILE A 332 -8.07 17.78 23.35
N ASN A 333 -7.15 17.61 24.30
CA ASN A 333 -5.81 17.13 23.95
C ASN A 333 -6.03 15.72 23.37
N GLU A 334 -6.15 15.67 22.04
CA GLU A 334 -6.60 14.52 21.26
C GLU A 334 -5.73 13.29 21.61
N GLN A 335 -4.46 13.57 21.92
CA GLN A 335 -3.48 12.64 22.45
C GLN A 335 -3.88 12.04 23.82
N GLU A 336 -4.40 12.84 24.77
CA GLU A 336 -4.90 12.36 26.08
C GLU A 336 -6.19 11.56 25.94
N ALA A 337 -7.09 11.96 25.05
CA ALA A 337 -8.31 11.20 24.75
C ALA A 337 -7.97 9.84 24.12
N LEU A 338 -7.01 9.82 23.20
CA LEU A 338 -6.46 8.60 22.62
C LEU A 338 -5.81 7.71 23.67
N LYS A 339 -5.00 8.29 24.56
CA LYS A 339 -4.39 7.58 25.69
C LYS A 339 -5.47 6.94 26.56
N ALA A 340 -6.50 7.70 26.95
CA ALA A 340 -7.61 7.20 27.75
C ALA A 340 -8.35 6.04 27.06
N ALA A 341 -8.60 6.13 25.75
CA ALA A 341 -9.25 5.08 24.99
C ALA A 341 -8.43 3.78 24.96
N ILE A 342 -7.10 3.89 24.80
CA ILE A 342 -6.19 2.72 24.84
C ILE A 342 -6.17 2.13 26.26
N GLU A 343 -5.99 2.96 27.31
CA GLU A 343 -5.94 2.52 28.71
C GLU A 343 -7.20 1.75 29.14
N HIS A 344 -8.39 2.18 28.70
CA HIS A 344 -9.65 1.52 29.06
C HIS A 344 -9.93 0.25 28.25
N SER A 345 -9.35 0.11 27.05
CA SER A 345 -9.69 -0.97 26.12
C SER A 345 -8.67 -2.10 26.11
N LEU A 346 -7.47 -1.87 26.64
CA LEU A 346 -6.30 -2.74 26.48
C LEU A 346 -5.44 -2.75 27.74
N SER A 347 -4.92 -3.94 28.07
CA SER A 347 -3.83 -4.07 29.03
C SER A 347 -2.45 -3.90 28.38
N ASN A 348 -1.45 -3.51 29.18
CA ASN A 348 -0.05 -3.45 28.73
C ASN A 348 0.43 -4.79 28.14
N GLN A 349 0.00 -5.91 28.72
CA GLN A 349 0.41 -7.24 28.27
C GLN A 349 -0.14 -7.57 26.88
N GLU A 350 -1.37 -7.16 26.56
CA GLU A 350 -1.96 -7.36 25.23
C GLU A 350 -1.21 -6.58 24.16
N LEU A 351 -0.80 -5.34 24.44
CA LEU A 351 0.03 -4.54 23.54
C LEU A 351 1.40 -5.19 23.34
N ILE A 352 2.06 -5.64 24.41
CA ILE A 352 3.34 -6.35 24.33
C ILE A 352 3.20 -7.62 23.47
N ASN A 353 2.15 -8.40 23.69
CA ASN A 353 1.88 -9.61 22.91
C ASN A 353 1.66 -9.28 21.42
N PHE A 354 0.93 -8.20 21.11
CA PHE A 354 0.74 -7.74 19.74
C PHE A 354 2.08 -7.38 19.07
N PHE A 355 2.96 -6.64 19.74
CA PHE A 355 4.25 -6.27 19.16
C PHE A 355 5.16 -7.48 18.95
N LYS A 356 5.17 -8.43 19.90
CA LYS A 356 6.01 -9.64 19.88
C LYS A 356 5.46 -10.79 19.04
N GLU A 357 4.26 -10.66 18.48
CA GLU A 357 3.63 -11.70 17.65
C GLU A 357 4.49 -12.08 16.43
N TYR A 358 5.18 -11.08 15.85
CA TYR A 358 6.10 -11.25 14.72
C TYR A 358 7.41 -10.49 14.99
N PRO A 359 8.59 -11.12 14.81
CA PRO A 359 9.88 -10.46 15.01
C PRO A 359 10.05 -9.18 14.17
N GLU A 360 9.59 -9.21 12.92
CA GLU A 360 9.70 -8.07 12.01
C GLU A 360 8.89 -6.86 12.49
N ARG A 361 7.73 -7.10 13.11
CA ARG A 361 6.89 -6.06 13.72
C ARG A 361 7.59 -5.43 14.92
N THR A 362 8.22 -6.24 15.78
CA THR A 362 9.00 -5.73 16.92
C THR A 362 10.15 -4.84 16.45
N ASP A 363 10.91 -5.29 15.44
CA ASP A 363 12.06 -4.54 14.92
C ASP A 363 11.64 -3.21 14.26
N PHE A 364 10.48 -3.20 13.60
CA PHE A 364 9.91 -1.99 13.02
C PHE A 364 9.64 -0.91 14.09
N PHE A 365 8.99 -1.26 15.20
CA PHE A 365 8.62 -0.28 16.24
C PHE A 365 9.81 0.16 17.13
N LYS A 366 10.89 -0.64 17.19
CA LYS A 366 12.15 -0.25 17.84
C LYS A 366 12.98 0.75 17.04
N THR A 367 12.86 0.70 15.71
CA THR A 367 13.69 1.47 14.79
C THR A 367 13.11 2.88 14.60
N LYS A 368 13.99 3.89 14.55
CA LYS A 368 13.58 5.27 14.22
C LYS A 368 13.29 5.36 12.73
N TYR A 369 12.02 5.46 12.35
CA TYR A 369 11.60 5.75 10.98
C TYR A 369 11.35 7.25 10.80
N LYS A 370 12.44 8.04 10.70
CA LYS A 370 12.36 9.52 10.63
C LYS A 370 11.39 10.05 9.56
N GLU A 371 11.22 9.31 8.46
CA GLU A 371 10.31 9.64 7.37
C GLU A 371 8.84 9.64 7.82
N ILE A 372 8.43 8.71 8.69
CA ILE A 372 7.05 8.59 9.20
C ILE A 372 6.95 9.23 10.58
N THR A 373 7.71 8.73 11.55
CA THR A 373 7.70 9.22 12.93
C THR A 373 8.99 8.88 13.67
N SER A 374 9.46 9.80 14.51
CA SER A 374 10.60 9.58 15.39
C SER A 374 10.26 8.77 16.64
N GLU A 375 8.97 8.56 16.92
CA GLU A 375 8.51 7.88 18.14
C GLU A 375 8.78 6.40 18.07
N LYS A 376 9.50 5.91 19.07
CA LYS A 376 9.78 4.49 19.26
C LYS A 376 8.81 3.93 20.29
N ILE A 377 8.61 2.61 20.25
CA ILE A 377 7.92 1.89 21.30
C ILE A 377 8.92 0.94 21.96
N SER A 378 9.11 1.11 23.26
CA SER A 378 10.09 0.42 24.10
C SER A 378 9.51 -0.90 24.61
N VAL A 379 9.27 -1.85 23.69
CA VAL A 379 8.60 -3.15 23.95
C VAL A 379 9.33 -4.03 24.98
N GLU A 380 10.61 -3.77 25.25
CA GLU A 380 11.48 -4.59 26.12
C GLU A 380 11.76 -3.96 27.49
N SER A 381 11.41 -2.69 27.68
CA SER A 381 11.71 -1.97 28.91
C SER A 381 10.62 -2.20 29.96
N GLN A 382 10.97 -2.79 31.10
CA GLN A 382 10.03 -3.08 32.19
C GLN A 382 9.35 -1.81 32.78
N ASN A 383 9.96 -0.64 32.62
CA ASN A 383 9.48 0.63 33.15
C ASN A 383 8.88 1.57 32.08
N ALA A 384 8.73 1.14 30.83
CA ALA A 384 8.20 2.00 29.78
C ALA A 384 6.66 2.10 29.87
N ASP A 385 6.14 3.33 29.79
CA ASP A 385 4.71 3.59 29.60
C ASP A 385 4.35 3.31 28.13
N ILE A 386 4.18 2.03 27.82
CA ILE A 386 3.94 1.55 26.45
C ILE A 386 2.64 2.12 25.86
N ILE A 387 1.64 2.40 26.70
CA ILE A 387 0.38 3.00 26.27
C ILE A 387 0.61 4.44 25.83
N ASN A 388 1.36 5.21 26.62
CA ASN A 388 1.70 6.58 26.27
C ASN A 388 2.57 6.66 25.00
N GLU A 389 3.60 5.80 24.88
CA GLU A 389 4.41 5.74 23.66
C GLU A 389 3.56 5.37 22.42
N THR A 390 2.62 4.43 22.58
CA THR A 390 1.68 4.02 21.52
C THR A 390 0.77 5.17 21.12
N ALA A 391 0.14 5.85 22.09
CA ALA A 391 -0.73 7.00 21.85
C ALA A 391 0.02 8.15 21.14
N ASN A 392 1.23 8.47 21.61
CA ASN A 392 2.07 9.52 21.02
C ASN A 392 2.43 9.22 19.57
N ARG A 393 2.81 7.96 19.28
CA ARG A 393 3.14 7.53 17.93
C ARG A 393 1.94 7.66 17.00
N ILE A 394 0.77 7.17 17.41
CA ILE A 394 -0.46 7.21 16.62
C ILE A 394 -0.87 8.67 16.35
N TYR A 395 -0.90 9.51 17.39
CA TYR A 395 -1.24 10.92 17.26
C TYR A 395 -0.31 11.66 16.29
N LYS A 396 1.02 11.48 16.40
CA LYS A 396 1.97 12.12 15.49
C LYS A 396 1.81 11.69 14.03
N ILE A 397 1.52 10.41 13.79
CA ILE A 397 1.25 9.92 12.43
C ILE A 397 -0.04 10.55 11.90
N ARG A 398 -1.14 10.53 12.67
CA ARG A 398 -2.40 11.19 12.29
C ARG A 398 -2.18 12.66 11.93
N CYS A 399 -1.45 13.40 12.75
CA CYS A 399 -1.14 14.80 12.46
C CYS A 399 -0.36 14.98 11.15
N LYS A 400 0.61 14.11 10.86
CA LYS A 400 1.38 14.16 9.60
C LYS A 400 0.57 13.75 8.36
N ILE A 401 -0.50 12.98 8.53
CA ILE A 401 -1.39 12.62 7.42
C ILE A 401 -2.33 13.80 7.09
N VAL A 402 -2.85 14.48 8.12
CA VAL A 402 -3.92 15.49 7.96
C VAL A 402 -3.38 16.93 7.85
N HIS A 403 -2.30 17.26 8.55
CA HIS A 403 -1.81 18.63 8.65
C HIS A 403 -0.50 18.83 7.90
N THR A 404 -0.50 19.80 6.98
CA THR A 404 0.73 20.33 6.41
C THR A 404 1.38 21.28 7.41
N LYS A 405 2.37 20.80 8.19
CA LYS A 405 3.24 21.74 8.91
C LYS A 405 4.25 22.32 7.93
N SER A 406 4.01 23.55 7.46
CA SER A 406 4.99 24.31 6.70
C SER A 406 6.09 24.80 7.65
N SER A 407 7.15 24.01 7.82
CA SER A 407 8.34 24.50 8.51
C SER A 407 9.05 25.49 7.57
N GLN A 408 9.24 26.74 8.01
CA GLN A 408 9.96 27.77 7.22
C GLN A 408 11.42 27.38 6.89
N LYS A 409 11.94 26.28 7.45
CA LYS A 409 13.31 25.79 7.27
C LYS A 409 13.44 24.62 6.29
N SER A 410 12.34 24.04 5.79
CA SER A 410 12.39 22.90 4.86
C SER A 410 11.53 23.17 3.62
N SER A 411 12.13 23.09 2.43
CA SER A 411 11.43 23.24 1.14
C SER A 411 10.36 22.16 0.87
N LYS A 412 10.23 21.15 1.72
CA LYS A 412 9.20 20.10 1.63
C LYS A 412 8.23 20.20 2.81
N PRO A 413 6.91 20.14 2.58
CA PRO A 413 5.92 20.06 3.65
C PRO A 413 6.09 18.73 4.41
N ASP A 414 6.01 18.77 5.75
CA ASP A 414 6.05 17.56 6.61
C ASP A 414 4.66 16.88 6.60
N ILE A 415 4.24 16.44 5.41
CA ILE A 415 2.99 15.72 5.17
C ILE A 415 3.28 14.40 4.47
N ILE A 416 2.59 13.34 4.87
CA ILE A 416 2.62 12.07 4.16
C ILE A 416 1.62 12.14 3.01
N LEU A 417 2.13 12.19 1.77
CA LEU A 417 1.27 12.26 0.59
C LEU A 417 0.72 10.88 0.21
N PRO A 418 -0.50 10.82 -0.36
CA PRO A 418 -0.98 9.60 -0.99
C PRO A 418 0.05 9.09 -2.00
N PHE A 419 0.20 7.77 -2.04
CA PHE A 419 1.06 7.09 -3.02
C PHE A 419 2.58 7.36 -2.90
N SER A 420 3.02 7.94 -1.78
CA SER A 420 4.43 8.14 -1.47
C SER A 420 5.08 6.88 -0.90
N LYS A 421 6.42 6.80 -0.89
CA LYS A 421 7.15 5.67 -0.28
C LYS A 421 6.87 5.58 1.23
N GLU A 422 6.69 6.72 1.88
CA GLU A 422 6.34 6.83 3.29
C GLU A 422 4.96 6.22 3.58
N ALA A 423 3.97 6.50 2.72
CA ALA A 423 2.63 5.92 2.85
C ALA A 423 2.62 4.39 2.76
N GLN A 424 3.50 3.81 1.92
CA GLN A 424 3.61 2.35 1.77
C GLN A 424 4.18 1.64 3.00
N LYS A 425 5.02 2.35 3.74
CA LYS A 425 5.68 1.84 4.96
C LYS A 425 4.77 1.91 6.21
N LEU A 426 3.54 2.44 6.09
CA LEU A 426 2.57 2.50 7.19
C LEU A 426 1.93 1.15 7.55
N GLY A 427 2.29 0.04 6.90
CA GLY A 427 1.66 -1.27 7.08
C GLY A 427 1.51 -1.69 8.56
N TYR A 428 2.61 -1.71 9.32
CA TYR A 428 2.57 -2.07 10.74
C TYR A 428 1.84 -1.04 11.61
N ASP A 429 1.93 0.25 11.27
CA ASP A 429 1.18 1.31 11.98
C ASP A 429 -0.34 1.17 11.75
N ILE A 430 -0.76 0.79 10.55
CA ILE A 430 -2.16 0.47 10.22
C ILE A 430 -2.62 -0.77 11.01
N GLU A 431 -1.81 -1.83 11.06
CA GLU A 431 -2.13 -3.02 11.86
C GLU A 431 -2.32 -2.68 13.34
N LEU A 432 -1.48 -1.79 13.88
CA LEU A 432 -1.57 -1.31 15.27
C LEU A 432 -2.88 -0.55 15.53
N VAL A 433 -3.21 0.44 14.69
CA VAL A 433 -4.46 1.21 14.86
C VAL A 433 -5.69 0.33 14.64
N GLN A 434 -5.63 -0.61 13.67
CA GLN A 434 -6.68 -1.60 13.47
C GLN A 434 -6.88 -2.49 14.70
N PHE A 435 -5.79 -2.98 15.30
CA PHE A 435 -5.83 -3.80 16.52
C PHE A 435 -6.50 -3.04 17.67
N ILE A 436 -6.10 -1.79 17.88
CA ILE A 436 -6.69 -0.93 18.92
C ILE A 436 -8.17 -0.65 18.63
N ALA A 437 -8.53 -0.32 17.38
CA ALA A 437 -9.92 -0.08 16.99
C ALA A 437 -10.83 -1.29 17.29
N ARG A 438 -10.36 -2.51 16.99
CA ARG A 438 -11.09 -3.75 17.34
C ARG A 438 -11.29 -3.88 18.85
N LYS A 439 -10.25 -3.56 19.64
CA LYS A 439 -10.29 -3.67 21.10
C LYS A 439 -11.21 -2.65 21.73
N VAL A 440 -11.23 -1.42 21.20
CA VAL A 440 -12.19 -0.37 21.56
C VAL A 440 -13.63 -0.80 21.26
N LEU A 441 -13.90 -1.35 20.07
CA LEU A 441 -15.22 -1.86 19.70
C LEU A 441 -15.66 -2.98 20.65
N ILE A 442 -14.77 -3.92 20.99
CA ILE A 442 -15.04 -5.01 21.93
C ILE A 442 -15.34 -4.43 23.33
N ALA A 443 -14.52 -3.52 23.84
CA ALA A 443 -14.72 -2.88 25.15
C ALA A 443 -16.02 -2.07 25.23
N CYS A 444 -16.53 -1.59 24.09
CA CYS A 444 -17.77 -0.84 23.99
C CYS A 444 -18.99 -1.67 23.57
N SER A 445 -18.82 -2.96 23.30
CA SER A 445 -19.90 -3.85 22.89
C SER A 445 -20.95 -4.05 23.99
N LYS A 446 -22.15 -4.43 23.59
CA LYS A 446 -23.26 -4.75 24.50
C LYS A 446 -23.79 -6.15 24.22
N PRO A 447 -24.42 -6.82 25.18
CA PRO A 447 -25.12 -8.08 24.89
C PRO A 447 -26.15 -7.85 23.78
N LEU A 448 -26.14 -8.71 22.76
CA LEU A 448 -27.07 -8.63 21.65
C LEU A 448 -28.49 -8.89 22.16
N THR A 449 -29.38 -7.90 21.97
CA THR A 449 -30.82 -8.04 22.25
C THR A 449 -31.57 -8.13 20.93
N LEU A 450 -32.18 -9.30 20.67
CA LEU A 450 -33.01 -9.55 19.47
C LEU A 450 -34.49 -9.33 19.76
#